data_AF-I4N3Q4-F1
#
_entry.id   AF-I4N3Q4-F1
#
_cell.length_a   1.000
_cell.length_b   1.000
_cell.length_c   1.000
_cell.angle_alpha   90.00
_cell.angle_beta   90.00
_cell.angle_gamma   90.00
#
_symmetry.space_group_name_H-M   'P 1'
#
loop_
_entity.id
_entity.type
_entity.pdbx_description
1 polymer ?
#
loop_
_entity_poly.entity_id
_entity_poly.type
_entity_poly.pdbx_seq_one_letter_code
_entity_poly.pdbx_strand_id
1 'polypeptide(L)'
;MKPEMITLKHGQSTIKMPASALAQLAMASVFAQVLPPANTAPVSPVPSAVPAVGTEWPGQGGINGGLVAARGDVPAHYLIVAAKDVGKHAWGGREKESKATSKTDGLANALALIEEGGHPAAVAAQEHQAEGHADFYLPAAAELYHYWLTCPEVFAKDTWYWSSSQRSAYGAFGMYFDVGSQYYYDKGDELRVRPVRRLFI
;
A
#
# COMPACT_ATOMS: atom_id res chain seq x y z
N MET A 1 22.44 -12.02 -8.87
CA MET A 1 23.72 -11.56 -8.27
C MET A 1 23.57 -11.57 -6.75
N LYS A 2 24.61 -11.92 -5.98
CA LYS A 2 24.52 -11.86 -4.51
C LYS A 2 24.55 -10.38 -4.07
N PRO A 3 23.70 -9.95 -3.11
CA PRO A 3 23.72 -8.58 -2.63
C PRO A 3 25.06 -8.28 -1.94
N GLU A 4 25.69 -7.17 -2.33
CA GLU A 4 26.90 -6.66 -1.69
C GLU A 4 26.53 -6.14 -0.29
N MET A 5 27.19 -6.65 0.74
CA MET A 5 26.88 -6.35 2.14
C MET A 5 27.90 -5.37 2.72
N ILE A 6 27.41 -4.26 3.28
CA ILE A 6 28.21 -3.27 3.99
C ILE A 6 28.10 -3.52 5.49
N THR A 7 29.24 -3.43 6.19
CA THR A 7 29.31 -3.55 7.64
C THR A 7 29.67 -2.19 8.23
N LEU A 8 28.74 -1.59 8.97
CA LEU A 8 28.93 -0.34 9.71
C LEU A 8 29.29 -0.67 11.15
N LYS A 9 30.35 -0.02 11.67
CA LYS A 9 30.80 -0.18 13.05
C LYS A 9 30.75 1.16 13.76
N HIS A 10 30.11 1.20 14.92
CA HIS A 10 30.15 2.34 15.82
C HIS A 10 30.27 1.87 17.28
N GLY A 11 31.43 2.13 17.89
CA GLY A 11 31.79 1.56 19.18
C GLY A 11 31.78 0.02 19.15
N GLN A 12 31.02 -0.59 20.07
CA GLN A 12 30.84 -2.05 20.14
C GLN A 12 29.71 -2.57 19.21
N SER A 13 28.96 -1.69 18.57
CA SER A 13 27.83 -2.08 17.73
C SER A 13 28.28 -2.33 16.29
N THR A 14 27.81 -3.45 15.72
CA THR A 14 28.03 -3.80 14.31
C THR A 14 26.69 -4.00 13.63
N ILE A 15 26.45 -3.26 12.55
CA ILE A 15 25.26 -3.42 11.72
C ILE A 15 25.72 -3.90 10.35
N LYS A 16 25.14 -5.01 9.87
CA LYS A 16 25.34 -5.52 8.51
C LYS A 16 24.08 -5.27 7.70
N MET A 17 24.21 -4.61 6.56
CA MET A 17 23.08 -4.34 5.66
C MET A 17 23.53 -4.38 4.20
N PRO A 18 22.60 -4.61 3.25
CA PRO A 18 22.90 -4.49 1.83
C PRO A 18 23.35 -3.05 1.48
N ALA A 19 24.27 -2.92 0.53
CA ALA A 19 24.76 -1.62 0.04
C ALA A 19 23.62 -0.72 -0.48
N SER A 20 22.58 -1.32 -1.07
CA SER A 20 21.38 -0.62 -1.53
C SER A 20 20.58 0.01 -0.39
N ALA A 21 20.48 -0.67 0.76
CA ALA A 21 19.78 -0.14 1.93
C ALA A 21 20.52 1.07 2.52
N LEU A 22 21.86 1.04 2.53
CA LEU A 22 22.67 2.18 2.96
C LEU A 22 22.54 3.36 1.99
N ALA A 23 22.52 3.12 0.68
CA ALA A 23 22.31 4.17 -0.31
C ALA A 23 20.93 4.83 -0.17
N GLN A 24 19.87 4.05 0.09
CA GLN A 24 18.54 4.57 0.39
C GLN A 24 18.52 5.42 1.66
N LEU A 25 19.16 4.95 2.75
CA LEU A 25 19.28 5.70 4.00
C LEU A 25 20.08 7.01 3.83
N ALA A 26 21.15 6.99 3.04
CA ALA A 26 21.97 8.17 2.77
C ALA A 26 21.18 9.19 1.93
N MET A 27 20.48 8.75 0.89
CA MET A 27 19.61 9.60 0.07
C MET A 27 18.53 10.29 0.92
N ALA A 28 17.91 9.56 1.85
CA ALA A 28 16.93 10.15 2.78
C ALA A 28 17.54 11.21 3.72
N SER A 29 18.82 11.09 4.07
CA SER A 29 19.50 11.99 5.02
C SER A 29 19.97 13.31 4.39
N VAL A 30 20.34 13.31 3.10
CA VAL A 30 20.81 14.54 2.41
C VAL A 30 19.67 15.57 2.25
N PHE A 31 18.41 15.13 2.17
CA PHE A 31 17.24 16.03 2.09
C PHE A 31 16.93 16.75 3.40
N ALA A 32 17.42 16.27 4.55
CA ALA A 32 17.16 16.91 5.85
C ALA A 32 18.02 18.18 6.08
N GLN A 33 19.12 18.36 5.33
CA GLN A 33 20.11 19.41 5.61
C GLN A 33 19.90 20.73 4.84
N VAL A 34 18.90 20.81 3.95
CA VAL A 34 18.64 22.01 3.11
C VAL A 34 17.47 22.87 3.62
N LEU A 35 16.85 22.49 4.75
CA LEU A 35 15.76 23.27 5.34
C LEU A 35 16.31 24.36 6.29
N PRO A 36 15.83 25.60 6.22
CA PRO A 36 16.17 26.64 7.22
C PRO A 36 15.71 26.19 8.62
N PRO A 37 16.27 26.76 9.71
CA PRO A 37 15.91 26.37 11.06
C PRO A 37 14.43 26.70 11.32
N ALA A 38 13.57 25.68 11.21
CA ALA A 38 12.23 25.74 11.74
C ALA A 38 12.36 25.79 13.27
N ASN A 39 11.66 26.72 13.91
CA ASN A 39 11.48 26.75 15.36
C ASN A 39 11.10 25.36 15.86
N THR A 40 12.06 24.63 16.45
CA THR A 40 11.81 23.34 17.08
C THR A 40 11.18 23.58 18.44
N ALA A 41 9.88 23.88 18.44
CA ALA A 41 9.06 23.36 19.53
C ALA A 41 9.16 21.82 19.41
N PRO A 42 9.39 21.08 20.51
CA PRO A 42 9.31 19.64 20.45
C PRO A 42 7.88 19.29 20.02
N VAL A 43 7.71 18.85 18.77
CA VAL A 43 6.50 18.16 18.35
C VAL A 43 6.60 16.80 19.02
N SER A 44 6.24 16.75 20.31
CA SER A 44 5.89 15.48 20.93
C SER A 44 4.84 14.86 20.01
N PRO A 45 5.04 13.66 19.45
CA PRO A 45 3.95 12.99 18.77
C PRO A 45 2.94 12.69 19.88
N VAL A 46 1.89 13.51 19.96
CA VAL A 46 0.65 13.07 20.61
C VAL A 46 0.35 11.74 19.93
N PRO A 47 0.20 10.62 20.66
CA PRO A 47 -0.31 9.40 20.05
C PRO A 47 -1.63 9.82 19.41
N SER A 48 -1.67 9.92 18.07
CA SER A 48 -2.91 10.29 17.40
C SER A 48 -3.90 9.22 17.80
N ALA A 49 -4.89 9.58 18.61
CA ALA A 49 -5.97 8.69 18.95
C ALA A 49 -6.48 8.09 17.65
N VAL A 50 -6.73 6.78 17.63
CA VAL A 50 -7.26 6.11 16.45
C VAL A 50 -8.58 6.81 16.11
N PRO A 51 -8.68 7.49 14.97
CA PRO A 51 -9.88 8.25 14.62
C PRO A 51 -10.98 7.28 14.21
N ALA A 52 -12.21 7.77 14.04
CA ALA A 52 -13.32 6.91 13.62
C ALA A 52 -13.04 6.31 12.22
N VAL A 53 -13.62 5.14 11.95
CA VAL A 53 -13.62 4.57 10.60
C VAL A 53 -14.24 5.56 9.61
N GLY A 54 -13.65 5.67 8.41
CA GLY A 54 -14.08 6.61 7.37
C GLY A 54 -13.57 8.03 7.55
N THR A 55 -12.75 8.31 8.58
CA THR A 55 -12.18 9.64 8.83
C THR A 55 -10.66 9.67 8.57
N GLU A 56 -10.17 10.82 8.11
CA GLU A 56 -8.74 11.07 7.93
C GLU A 56 -7.99 10.80 9.24
N TRP A 57 -6.82 10.17 9.13
CA TRP A 57 -5.94 9.85 10.24
C TRP A 57 -4.69 10.72 10.16
N PRO A 58 -4.65 11.83 10.93
CA PRO A 58 -3.55 12.79 10.86
C PRO A 58 -2.20 12.13 11.10
N GLY A 59 -1.26 12.36 10.18
CA GLY A 59 0.09 11.82 10.24
C GLY A 59 0.22 10.36 9.75
N GLN A 60 -0.87 9.75 9.25
CA GLN A 60 -0.87 8.39 8.69
C GLN A 60 -1.09 8.37 7.17
N GLY A 61 -1.23 9.53 6.53
CA GLY A 61 -1.30 9.63 5.06
C GLY A 61 -2.61 9.14 4.44
N GLY A 62 -3.69 9.03 5.21
CA GLY A 62 -4.98 8.63 4.67
C GLY A 62 -6.06 8.41 5.71
N ILE A 63 -7.11 7.71 5.29
CA ILE A 63 -8.35 7.52 6.02
C ILE A 63 -8.33 6.19 6.76
N ASN A 64 -8.82 6.16 8.01
CA ASN A 64 -8.95 4.94 8.77
C ASN A 64 -9.99 3.99 8.13
N GLY A 65 -9.52 2.89 7.58
CA GLY A 65 -10.32 1.82 6.98
C GLY A 65 -10.89 0.81 7.97
N GLY A 66 -10.42 0.82 9.22
CA GLY A 66 -10.81 -0.13 10.26
C GLY A 66 -9.74 -1.16 10.61
N LEU A 67 -9.99 -1.84 11.72
CA LEU A 67 -9.13 -2.88 12.27
C LEU A 67 -9.33 -4.20 11.53
N VAL A 68 -8.24 -4.80 11.08
CA VAL A 68 -8.19 -6.17 10.58
C VAL A 68 -7.57 -7.06 11.67
N ALA A 69 -8.30 -8.11 12.07
CA ALA A 69 -7.79 -9.09 13.01
C ALA A 69 -6.60 -9.86 12.42
N ALA A 70 -5.70 -10.34 13.28
CA ALA A 70 -4.56 -11.15 12.86
C ALA A 70 -5.03 -12.37 12.06
N ARG A 71 -4.29 -12.71 11.00
CA ARG A 71 -4.59 -13.84 10.11
C ARG A 71 -3.31 -14.52 9.68
N GLY A 72 -3.12 -15.76 10.12
CA GLY A 72 -1.91 -16.51 9.83
C GLY A 72 -0.68 -15.81 10.43
N ASP A 73 0.27 -15.47 9.57
CA ASP A 73 1.50 -14.76 9.89
C ASP A 73 1.37 -13.22 9.84
N VAL A 74 0.24 -12.69 9.39
CA VAL A 74 -0.02 -11.24 9.37
C VAL A 74 -0.64 -10.80 10.69
N PRO A 75 0.04 -9.96 11.51
CA PRO A 75 -0.52 -9.46 12.76
C PRO A 75 -1.74 -8.58 12.54
N ALA A 76 -2.48 -8.33 13.62
CA ALA A 76 -3.58 -7.37 13.60
C ALA A 76 -3.05 -5.98 13.21
N HIS A 77 -3.78 -5.28 12.36
CA HIS A 77 -3.38 -4.00 11.82
C HIS A 77 -4.60 -3.17 11.42
N TYR A 78 -4.43 -1.87 11.37
CA TYR A 78 -5.36 -0.99 10.69
C TYR A 78 -5.07 -0.96 9.20
N LEU A 79 -6.12 -1.00 8.41
CA LEU A 79 -6.07 -0.63 7.02
C LEU A 79 -6.22 0.89 6.92
N ILE A 80 -5.33 1.55 6.18
CA ILE A 80 -5.43 2.97 5.86
C ILE A 80 -5.55 3.10 4.35
N VAL A 81 -6.58 3.80 3.89
CA VAL A 81 -6.81 4.04 2.46
C VAL A 81 -6.38 5.46 2.09
N ALA A 82 -5.73 5.62 0.94
CA ALA A 82 -5.38 6.93 0.42
C ALA A 82 -6.63 7.83 0.31
N ALA A 83 -6.47 9.13 0.54
CA ALA A 83 -7.57 10.10 0.45
C ALA A 83 -8.14 10.25 -0.97
N LYS A 84 -7.37 9.87 -2.01
CA LYS A 84 -7.76 10.01 -3.42
C LYS A 84 -7.36 8.78 -4.23
N ASP A 85 -8.13 8.53 -5.29
CA ASP A 85 -7.77 7.55 -6.33
C ASP A 85 -6.54 8.05 -7.11
N VAL A 86 -5.69 7.13 -7.56
CA VAL A 86 -4.48 7.44 -8.37
C VAL A 86 -4.71 7.22 -9.87
N GLY A 87 -5.96 7.40 -10.31
CA GLY A 87 -6.37 7.26 -11.71
C GLY A 87 -6.89 5.87 -12.07
N LYS A 88 -7.06 5.65 -13.38
CA LYS A 88 -7.46 4.38 -13.98
C LYS A 88 -6.24 3.73 -14.63
N HIS A 89 -6.07 2.43 -14.40
CA HIS A 89 -4.91 1.68 -14.89
C HIS A 89 -5.32 0.27 -15.27
N ALA A 90 -4.64 -0.32 -16.24
CA ALA A 90 -4.75 -1.75 -16.50
C ALA A 90 -4.19 -2.56 -15.33
N TRP A 91 -4.77 -3.72 -15.05
CA TRP A 91 -4.16 -4.67 -14.10
C TRP A 91 -2.86 -5.25 -14.66
N GLY A 92 -2.80 -5.48 -15.98
CA GLY A 92 -1.58 -5.86 -16.72
C GLY A 92 -1.27 -7.36 -16.75
N GLY A 93 -0.13 -7.77 -17.29
CA GLY A 93 0.32 -9.18 -17.31
C GLY A 93 -0.72 -10.21 -17.79
N ARG A 94 -1.36 -9.95 -18.95
CA ARG A 94 -2.28 -10.90 -19.60
C ARG A 94 -1.56 -12.16 -20.08
N GLU A 95 -2.33 -13.22 -20.28
CA GLU A 95 -1.89 -14.53 -20.80
C GLU A 95 -0.91 -15.28 -19.88
N LYS A 96 -0.67 -14.76 -18.68
CA LYS A 96 0.24 -15.33 -17.69
C LYS A 96 -0.42 -15.39 -16.32
N GLU A 97 -0.28 -16.54 -15.67
CA GLU A 97 -0.62 -16.67 -14.25
C GLU A 97 0.41 -15.87 -13.43
N SER A 98 -0.08 -15.22 -12.38
CA SER A 98 0.70 -14.44 -11.42
C SER A 98 0.70 -15.15 -10.08
N LYS A 99 1.73 -14.92 -9.27
CA LYS A 99 1.72 -15.38 -7.88
C LYS A 99 0.76 -14.56 -7.00
N ALA A 100 0.30 -13.41 -7.48
CA ALA A 100 -0.59 -12.49 -6.77
C ALA A 100 -2.03 -13.01 -6.64
N THR A 101 -2.21 -14.15 -5.97
CA THR A 101 -3.50 -14.86 -5.88
C THR A 101 -4.18 -14.70 -4.53
N SER A 102 -3.47 -14.20 -3.52
CA SER A 102 -3.99 -14.05 -2.15
C SER A 102 -5.24 -13.17 -2.14
N LYS A 103 -6.27 -13.59 -1.42
CA LYS A 103 -7.50 -12.78 -1.29
C LYS A 103 -7.43 -11.79 -0.14
N THR A 104 -6.52 -11.99 0.80
CA THR A 104 -6.45 -11.20 2.04
C THR A 104 -5.14 -10.46 2.22
N ASP A 105 -4.13 -10.74 1.39
CA ASP A 105 -2.82 -10.11 1.50
C ASP A 105 -2.46 -9.31 0.25
N GLY A 106 -2.91 -8.04 0.21
CA GLY A 106 -2.63 -7.16 -0.92
C GLY A 106 -1.18 -6.76 -1.01
N LEU A 107 -0.47 -6.66 0.11
CA LEU A 107 0.96 -6.31 0.11
C LEU A 107 1.79 -7.43 -0.55
N ALA A 108 1.57 -8.70 -0.15
CA ALA A 108 2.26 -9.83 -0.77
C ALA A 108 1.95 -9.94 -2.28
N ASN A 109 0.68 -9.71 -2.66
CA ASN A 109 0.28 -9.66 -4.06
C ASN A 109 0.98 -8.52 -4.82
N ALA A 110 0.94 -7.30 -4.29
CA ALA A 110 1.54 -6.14 -4.94
C ALA A 110 3.05 -6.34 -5.14
N LEU A 111 3.77 -6.85 -4.15
CA LEU A 111 5.19 -7.17 -4.29
C LEU A 111 5.45 -8.18 -5.41
N ALA A 112 4.62 -9.23 -5.53
CA ALA A 112 4.72 -10.18 -6.64
C ALA A 112 4.46 -9.51 -7.99
N LEU A 113 3.45 -8.64 -8.10
CA LEU A 113 3.14 -7.90 -9.33
C LEU A 113 4.27 -6.95 -9.73
N ILE A 114 4.90 -6.30 -8.76
CA ILE A 114 6.05 -5.41 -9.03
C ILE A 114 7.26 -6.22 -9.51
N GLU A 115 7.53 -7.38 -8.90
CA GLU A 115 8.60 -8.29 -9.32
C GLU A 115 8.36 -8.86 -10.74
N GLU A 116 7.11 -9.22 -11.05
CA GLU A 116 6.71 -9.76 -12.35
C GLU A 116 6.80 -8.71 -13.47
N GLY A 117 6.54 -7.45 -13.15
CA GLY A 117 6.56 -6.33 -14.09
C GLY A 117 5.35 -6.30 -15.04
N GLY A 118 5.07 -5.14 -15.63
CA GLY A 118 3.95 -4.98 -16.56
C GLY A 118 2.57 -4.91 -15.90
N HIS A 119 2.52 -4.46 -14.64
CA HIS A 119 1.30 -4.31 -13.83
C HIS A 119 1.09 -2.84 -13.40
N PRO A 120 0.62 -1.96 -14.31
CA PRO A 120 0.58 -0.52 -14.05
C PRO A 120 -0.34 -0.14 -12.88
N ALA A 121 -1.43 -0.86 -12.63
CA ALA A 121 -2.27 -0.63 -11.45
C ALA A 121 -1.52 -0.84 -10.12
N ALA A 122 -0.64 -1.86 -10.03
CA ALA A 122 0.17 -2.11 -8.85
C ALA A 122 1.27 -1.06 -8.69
N VAL A 123 1.91 -0.67 -9.81
CA VAL A 123 2.93 0.39 -9.84
C VAL A 123 2.34 1.72 -9.38
N ALA A 124 1.21 2.14 -9.94
CA ALA A 124 0.54 3.38 -9.57
C ALA A 124 0.15 3.43 -8.08
N ALA A 125 -0.25 2.29 -7.50
CA ALA A 125 -0.52 2.20 -6.07
C ALA A 125 0.76 2.32 -5.22
N GLN A 126 1.85 1.69 -5.64
CA GLN A 126 3.14 1.72 -4.95
C GLN A 126 3.84 3.09 -5.02
N GLU A 127 3.66 3.82 -6.11
CA GLU A 127 4.24 5.17 -6.28
C GLU A 127 3.53 6.24 -5.43
N HIS A 128 2.37 5.91 -4.86
CA HIS A 128 1.64 6.84 -4.00
C HIS A 128 2.41 7.13 -2.71
N GLN A 129 2.50 8.41 -2.37
CA GLN A 129 3.11 8.89 -1.13
C GLN A 129 2.19 9.94 -0.49
N ALA A 130 2.07 9.87 0.83
CA ALA A 130 1.25 10.80 1.60
C ALA A 130 1.81 10.96 3.02
N GLU A 131 1.93 12.21 3.47
CA GLU A 131 2.40 12.54 4.83
C GLU A 131 3.70 11.83 5.27
N GLY A 132 4.63 11.61 4.33
CA GLY A 132 5.90 10.94 4.58
C GLY A 132 5.86 9.41 4.51
N HIS A 133 4.71 8.81 4.24
CA HIS A 133 4.56 7.37 4.03
C HIS A 133 4.65 7.00 2.54
N ALA A 134 5.32 5.89 2.23
CA ALA A 134 5.58 5.41 0.86
C ALA A 134 5.41 3.89 0.70
N ASP A 135 4.83 3.22 1.69
CA ASP A 135 4.55 1.78 1.77
C ASP A 135 3.09 1.46 1.41
N PHE A 136 2.53 2.24 0.46
CA PHE A 136 1.22 1.97 -0.12
C PHE A 136 1.29 0.83 -1.15
N TYR A 137 0.18 0.14 -1.32
CA TYR A 137 0.04 -1.00 -2.22
C TYR A 137 -1.38 -1.11 -2.77
N LEU A 138 -1.55 -1.91 -3.83
CA LEU A 138 -2.86 -2.22 -4.40
C LEU A 138 -3.57 -3.25 -3.49
N PRO A 139 -4.77 -2.97 -2.95
CA PRO A 139 -5.43 -3.85 -1.98
C PRO A 139 -5.82 -5.20 -2.59
N ALA A 140 -5.82 -6.26 -1.78
CA ALA A 140 -6.41 -7.54 -2.14
C ALA A 140 -7.95 -7.48 -2.13
N ALA A 141 -8.58 -8.48 -2.75
CA ALA A 141 -10.02 -8.54 -2.91
C ALA A 141 -10.81 -8.44 -1.58
N ALA A 142 -10.35 -9.11 -0.52
CA ALA A 142 -10.98 -9.03 0.79
C ALA A 142 -10.68 -7.72 1.53
N GLU A 143 -9.54 -7.07 1.25
CA GLU A 143 -9.25 -5.74 1.81
C GLU A 143 -10.20 -4.70 1.19
N LEU A 144 -10.49 -4.76 -0.12
CA LEU A 144 -11.54 -3.93 -0.72
C LEU A 144 -12.92 -4.20 -0.12
N TYR A 145 -13.26 -5.47 0.10
CA TYR A 145 -14.53 -5.82 0.74
C TYR A 145 -14.61 -5.33 2.19
N HIS A 146 -13.49 -5.32 2.92
CA HIS A 146 -13.41 -4.72 4.24
C HIS A 146 -13.83 -3.25 4.20
N TYR A 147 -13.27 -2.46 3.29
CA TYR A 147 -13.67 -1.06 3.11
C TYR A 147 -15.13 -0.88 2.75
N TRP A 148 -15.73 -1.82 2.01
CA TRP A 148 -17.16 -1.75 1.71
C TRP A 148 -18.03 -1.97 2.96
N LEU A 149 -17.57 -2.78 3.91
CA LEU A 149 -18.25 -3.00 5.19
C LEU A 149 -18.06 -1.85 6.17
N THR A 150 -16.88 -1.22 6.16
CA THR A 150 -16.46 -0.30 7.21
C THR A 150 -16.68 1.16 6.85
N CYS A 151 -16.25 1.59 5.66
CA CYS A 151 -16.36 2.97 5.20
C CYS A 151 -16.59 3.05 3.68
N PRO A 152 -17.69 2.50 3.15
CA PRO A 152 -17.94 2.46 1.71
C PRO A 152 -18.04 3.86 1.09
N GLU A 153 -18.42 4.88 1.85
CA GLU A 153 -18.59 6.28 1.45
C GLU A 153 -17.30 6.96 0.96
N VAL A 154 -16.13 6.42 1.29
CA VAL A 154 -14.83 6.99 0.85
C VAL A 154 -14.48 6.61 -0.59
N PHE A 155 -15.21 5.66 -1.17
CA PHE A 155 -15.06 5.19 -2.55
C PHE A 155 -16.18 5.72 -3.44
N ALA A 156 -15.84 5.99 -4.70
CA ALA A 156 -16.83 6.40 -5.70
C ALA A 156 -17.80 5.25 -6.03
N LYS A 157 -19.06 5.60 -6.31
CA LYS A 157 -20.18 4.66 -6.51
C LYS A 157 -20.52 4.41 -7.99
N ASP A 158 -19.82 5.08 -8.90
CA ASP A 158 -20.06 5.04 -10.35
C ASP A 158 -19.01 4.19 -11.10
N THR A 159 -18.19 3.42 -10.38
CA THR A 159 -16.99 2.81 -10.95
C THR A 159 -16.54 1.55 -10.22
N TRP A 160 -15.72 0.76 -10.89
CA TRP A 160 -15.03 -0.40 -10.31
C TRP A 160 -13.61 -0.03 -9.87
N TYR A 161 -13.16 -0.71 -8.81
CA TYR A 161 -11.82 -0.62 -8.26
C TYR A 161 -11.07 -1.93 -8.44
N TRP A 162 -9.82 -1.85 -8.89
CA TRP A 162 -8.95 -3.02 -8.98
C TRP A 162 -8.57 -3.54 -7.61
N SER A 163 -8.55 -4.86 -7.47
CA SER A 163 -7.73 -5.53 -6.45
C SER A 163 -6.41 -6.04 -7.04
N SER A 164 -5.44 -6.32 -6.18
CA SER A 164 -4.20 -7.02 -6.55
C SER A 164 -4.40 -8.53 -6.74
N SER A 165 -5.57 -9.08 -6.44
CA SER A 165 -5.82 -10.52 -6.46
C SER A 165 -6.16 -10.98 -7.88
N GLN A 166 -5.31 -11.82 -8.45
CA GLN A 166 -5.59 -12.50 -9.70
C GLN A 166 -6.71 -13.53 -9.55
N ARG A 167 -7.52 -13.65 -10.61
CA ARG A 167 -8.51 -14.72 -10.81
C ARG A 167 -8.00 -15.80 -11.77
N SER A 168 -7.34 -15.39 -12.86
CA SER A 168 -6.71 -16.28 -13.85
C SER A 168 -5.74 -15.51 -14.76
N ALA A 169 -5.08 -16.19 -15.70
CA ALA A 169 -4.21 -15.58 -16.72
C ALA A 169 -4.80 -14.36 -17.45
N TYR A 170 -6.13 -14.30 -17.62
CA TYR A 170 -6.81 -13.18 -18.32
C TYR A 170 -7.51 -12.18 -17.39
N GLY A 171 -7.77 -12.54 -16.13
CA GLY A 171 -8.68 -11.77 -15.28
C GLY A 171 -8.19 -11.57 -13.85
N ALA A 172 -8.54 -10.43 -13.28
CA ALA A 172 -8.29 -10.07 -11.89
C ALA A 172 -9.57 -9.62 -11.21
N PHE A 173 -9.63 -9.70 -9.88
CA PHE A 173 -10.81 -9.30 -9.12
C PHE A 173 -10.92 -7.77 -9.02
N GLY A 174 -12.13 -7.26 -9.09
CA GLY A 174 -12.47 -5.86 -8.82
C GLY A 174 -13.73 -5.72 -7.96
N MET A 175 -13.89 -4.56 -7.34
CA MET A 175 -14.98 -4.25 -6.41
C MET A 175 -15.80 -3.05 -6.88
N TYR A 176 -17.12 -3.19 -6.84
CA TYR A 176 -18.08 -2.11 -7.06
C TYR A 176 -18.75 -1.72 -5.74
N PHE A 177 -18.53 -0.47 -5.33
CA PHE A 177 -18.86 -0.01 -3.98
C PHE A 177 -20.30 0.46 -3.78
N ASP A 178 -21.10 0.61 -4.83
CA ASP A 178 -22.51 1.01 -4.70
C ASP A 178 -23.35 -0.09 -4.06
N VAL A 179 -23.26 -1.29 -4.61
CA VAL A 179 -24.04 -2.46 -4.15
C VAL A 179 -23.19 -3.56 -3.51
N GLY A 180 -21.88 -3.35 -3.35
CA GLY A 180 -21.00 -4.32 -2.68
C GLY A 180 -20.66 -5.55 -3.50
N SER A 181 -20.60 -5.41 -4.83
CA SER A 181 -20.39 -6.53 -5.74
C SER A 181 -18.91 -6.74 -6.06
N GLN A 182 -18.47 -7.99 -5.99
CA GLN A 182 -17.11 -8.38 -6.37
C GLN A 182 -17.16 -9.31 -7.58
N TYR A 183 -16.47 -8.91 -8.65
CA TYR A 183 -16.42 -9.63 -9.93
C TYR A 183 -14.98 -9.70 -10.42
N TYR A 184 -14.77 -10.26 -11.61
CA TYR A 184 -13.48 -10.21 -12.30
C TYR A 184 -13.64 -9.58 -13.69
N TYR A 185 -12.58 -8.92 -14.13
CA TYR A 185 -12.51 -8.16 -15.38
C TYR A 185 -11.26 -8.54 -16.18
N ASP A 186 -11.24 -8.23 -17.47
CA ASP A 186 -10.04 -8.44 -18.28
C ASP A 186 -8.92 -7.57 -17.73
N LYS A 187 -7.72 -8.14 -17.59
CA LYS A 187 -6.59 -7.38 -17.02
C LYS A 187 -6.14 -6.21 -17.90
N GLY A 188 -6.60 -6.13 -19.14
CA GLY A 188 -6.42 -4.98 -20.03
C GLY A 188 -7.40 -3.83 -19.78
N ASP A 189 -8.49 -4.06 -19.04
CA ASP A 189 -9.45 -3.02 -18.69
C ASP A 189 -8.84 -2.01 -17.72
N GLU A 190 -9.19 -0.73 -17.87
CA GLU A 190 -8.71 0.33 -17.01
C GLU A 190 -9.73 0.66 -15.90
N LEU A 191 -9.53 0.09 -14.72
CA LEU A 191 -10.35 0.35 -13.54
C LEU A 191 -9.59 1.28 -12.56
N ARG A 192 -10.31 1.85 -11.59
CA ARG A 192 -9.72 2.79 -10.64
C ARG A 192 -8.78 2.08 -9.67
N VAL A 193 -7.73 2.78 -9.29
CA VAL A 193 -6.77 2.34 -8.28
C VAL A 193 -6.87 3.23 -7.05
N ARG A 194 -7.11 2.63 -5.89
CA ARG A 194 -7.09 3.29 -4.59
C ARG A 194 -6.00 2.64 -3.73
N PRO A 195 -4.85 3.32 -3.52
CA PRO A 195 -3.76 2.79 -2.73
C PRO A 195 -4.18 2.58 -1.26
N VAL A 196 -3.63 1.55 -0.62
CA VAL A 196 -3.83 1.26 0.81
C VAL A 196 -2.50 0.95 1.48
N ARG A 197 -2.42 1.11 2.81
CA ARG A 197 -1.26 0.72 3.62
C ARG A 197 -1.73 0.02 4.90
N ARG A 198 -0.80 -0.65 5.60
CA ARG A 198 -1.05 -1.27 6.91
C ARG A 198 -0.37 -0.46 8.02
N LEU A 199 -1.07 -0.28 9.13
CA LEU A 199 -0.50 0.20 10.39
C LEU A 199 -0.66 -0.88 11.44
N PHE A 200 0.44 -1.53 11.81
CA PHE A 200 0.45 -2.60 12.81
C PHE A 200 0.31 -2.04 14.24
N ILE A 201 -0.23 -2.88 15.12
CA ILE A 201 -0.49 -2.59 16.55
C ILE A 201 0.64 -3.10 17.42
#